data_AF-A0A1F4PI85-F1
#
_entry.id   AF-A0A1F4PI85-F1
#
_cell.length_a   1.000
_cell.length_b   1.000
_cell.length_c   1.000
_cell.angle_alpha   90.00
_cell.angle_beta   90.00
_cell.angle_gamma   90.00
#
_symmetry.space_group_name_H-M   'P 1'
#
loop_
_entity.id
_entity.type
_entity.pdbx_description
1 polymer ?
#
loop_
_entity_poly.entity_id
_entity_poly.type
_entity_poly.pdbx_seq_one_letter_code
_entity_poly.pdbx_strand_id
1 'polypeptide(L)'
;MKNILSLKHNNFEIIFKSESYSSQISLYDDINIILIYENTEYLLSRDCFQYNLYALRDLLNEAINNNSVFPYSIKKNIGIIWNEIVQEVVSGKLQIEQELGFIEEFILWESPGNISPNVTTTWLYNDKDNIIFEVTPNYDHYMIRQEIKMDYGKFIENYASIIKVEMPKDIAILW
;
A
#
# COMPACT_ATOMS: atom_id res chain seq x y z
N MET A 1 16.09 14.99 -7.60
CA MET A 1 15.25 14.50 -6.48
C MET A 1 16.04 14.59 -5.18
N LYS A 2 15.39 15.00 -4.10
CA LYS A 2 16.03 15.21 -2.79
C LYS A 2 15.28 14.41 -1.73
N ASN A 3 16.01 13.68 -0.88
CA ASN A 3 15.43 13.02 0.28
C ASN A 3 15.06 14.08 1.33
N ILE A 4 13.82 14.04 1.77
CA ILE A 4 13.25 15.00 2.72
C ILE A 4 13.30 14.42 4.14
N LEU A 5 12.85 13.17 4.25
CA LEU A 5 12.70 12.40 5.47
C LEU A 5 12.98 10.93 5.13
N SER A 6 13.57 10.20 6.06
CA SER A 6 13.84 8.76 5.92
C SER A 6 13.69 8.06 7.26
N LEU A 7 12.97 6.94 7.28
CA LEU A 7 13.03 5.96 8.37
C LEU A 7 13.81 4.76 7.89
N LYS A 8 14.87 4.41 8.61
CA LYS A 8 15.65 3.21 8.35
C LYS A 8 15.45 2.21 9.47
N HIS A 9 15.07 1.00 9.09
CA HIS A 9 15.07 -0.17 9.95
C HIS A 9 15.94 -1.26 9.31
N ASN A 10 16.42 -2.23 10.09
CA ASN A 10 17.49 -3.18 9.70
C ASN A 10 17.37 -3.75 8.29
N ASN A 11 16.14 -3.98 7.80
CA ASN A 11 15.87 -4.62 6.52
C ASN A 11 15.14 -3.72 5.50
N PHE A 12 14.72 -2.51 5.87
CA PHE A 12 13.99 -1.62 4.97
C PHE A 12 14.20 -0.14 5.28
N GLU A 13 13.93 0.72 4.31
CA GLU A 13 13.90 2.17 4.51
C GLU A 13 12.64 2.77 3.87
N ILE A 14 11.96 3.69 4.54
CA ILE A 14 10.88 4.48 3.95
C ILE A 14 11.38 5.90 3.75
N ILE A 15 11.33 6.41 2.52
CA ILE A 15 11.88 7.71 2.15
C ILE A 15 10.79 8.59 1.53
N PHE A 16 10.73 9.84 1.97
CA PHE A 16 10.05 10.92 1.26
C PHE A 16 11.02 11.55 0.28
N LYS A 17 10.78 11.40 -1.02
CA LYS A 17 11.59 12.02 -2.08
C LYS A 17 10.81 13.14 -2.75
N SER A 18 11.35 14.35 -2.73
CA SER A 18 10.79 15.47 -3.52
C SER A 18 11.26 15.38 -4.97
N GLU A 19 10.33 15.61 -5.90
CA GLU A 19 10.64 15.84 -7.31
C GLU A 19 11.16 17.27 -7.55
N SER A 20 10.93 18.19 -6.61
CA SER A 20 11.39 19.58 -6.67
C SER A 20 12.92 19.68 -6.50
N TYR A 21 13.51 20.60 -7.26
CA TYR A 21 14.92 21.00 -7.14
C TYR A 21 15.12 22.24 -6.26
N SER A 22 14.03 22.79 -5.71
CA SER A 22 14.08 23.92 -4.79
C SER A 22 14.84 23.55 -3.50
N SER A 23 15.54 24.54 -2.93
CA SER A 23 16.19 24.38 -1.63
C SER A 23 15.17 24.28 -0.48
N GLN A 24 13.97 24.85 -0.68
CA GLN A 24 12.84 24.83 0.24
C GLN A 24 11.70 24.01 -0.35
N ILE A 25 11.15 23.10 0.46
CA ILE A 25 10.02 22.25 0.09
C ILE A 25 8.75 22.86 0.68
N SER A 26 7.76 23.09 -0.17
CA SER A 26 6.41 23.53 0.21
C SER A 26 5.55 22.33 0.63
N LEU A 27 4.55 22.57 1.48
CA LEU A 27 3.53 21.57 1.82
C LEU A 27 2.72 21.10 0.60
N TYR A 28 2.69 21.91 -0.46
CA TYR A 28 1.99 21.63 -1.70
C TYR A 28 2.89 21.04 -2.79
N ASP A 29 4.19 20.83 -2.50
CA ASP A 29 5.08 20.20 -3.47
C ASP A 29 4.76 18.71 -3.58
N ASP A 30 4.78 18.19 -4.81
CA ASP A 30 4.67 16.76 -5.07
C ASP A 30 5.87 16.00 -4.52
N ILE A 31 5.57 14.90 -3.85
CA ILE A 31 6.55 14.00 -3.27
C ILE A 31 6.15 12.54 -3.53
N ASN A 32 7.17 11.70 -3.53
CA ASN A 32 7.01 10.25 -3.55
C ASN A 32 7.34 9.70 -2.16
N ILE A 33 6.48 8.85 -1.62
CA ILE A 33 6.83 7.96 -0.51
C ILE A 33 7.34 6.66 -1.14
N ILE A 34 8.54 6.25 -0.77
CA ILE A 34 9.24 5.10 -1.36
C ILE A 34 9.65 4.14 -0.26
N LEU A 35 9.37 2.85 -0.43
CA LEU A 35 9.93 1.77 0.37
C LEU A 35 11.17 1.22 -0.35
N ILE A 36 12.30 1.18 0.34
CA ILE A 36 13.51 0.50 -0.09
C ILE A 36 13.60 -0.80 0.69
N TYR A 37 13.61 -1.92 -0.03
CA TYR A 37 13.80 -3.25 0.54
C TYR A 37 14.78 -4.01 -0.36
N GLU A 38 15.82 -4.60 0.23
CA GLU A 38 16.89 -5.33 -0.50
C GLU A 38 17.47 -4.54 -1.69
N ASN A 39 17.68 -3.23 -1.51
CA ASN A 39 18.16 -2.29 -2.55
C ASN A 39 17.20 -2.07 -3.74
N THR A 40 15.94 -2.49 -3.63
CA THR A 40 14.89 -2.22 -4.62
C THR A 40 13.95 -1.15 -4.10
N GLU A 41 13.60 -0.19 -4.95
CA GLU A 41 12.66 0.89 -4.63
C GLU A 41 11.24 0.54 -5.07
N TYR A 42 10.28 0.68 -4.16
CA TYR A 42 8.86 0.48 -4.39
C TYR A 42 8.10 1.78 -4.09
N LEU A 43 7.29 2.25 -5.04
CA LEU A 43 6.47 3.43 -4.84
C LEU A 43 5.29 3.11 -3.92
N LEU A 44 5.26 3.75 -2.76
CA LEU A 44 4.16 3.64 -1.80
C LEU A 44 3.06 4.65 -2.11
N SER A 45 3.41 5.89 -2.44
CA SER A 45 2.43 6.90 -2.86
C SER A 45 3.09 8.09 -3.55
N ARG A 46 2.30 8.79 -4.35
CA ARG A 46 2.64 10.04 -5.00
C ARG A 46 1.49 11.03 -4.82
N ASP A 47 1.77 12.12 -4.14
CA ASP A 47 0.83 13.22 -3.88
C ASP A 47 1.63 14.41 -3.32
N CYS A 48 0.97 15.54 -3.09
CA CYS A 48 1.59 16.66 -2.41
C CYS A 48 1.97 16.30 -0.96
N PHE A 49 2.99 16.98 -0.46
CA PHE A 49 3.64 16.63 0.80
C PHE A 49 2.68 16.54 1.99
N GLN A 50 1.79 17.52 2.15
CA GLN A 50 0.84 17.51 3.26
C GLN A 50 -0.11 16.29 3.21
N TYR A 51 -0.64 15.91 2.04
CA TYR A 51 -1.59 14.80 1.95
C TYR A 51 -0.91 13.47 2.23
N ASN A 52 0.27 13.26 1.64
CA ASN A 52 1.05 12.06 1.90
C ASN A 52 1.47 11.93 3.36
N LEU A 53 1.87 13.04 3.99
CA LEU A 53 2.25 13.04 5.40
C LEU A 53 1.04 12.73 6.31
N TYR A 54 -0.10 13.39 6.09
CA TYR A 54 -1.29 13.15 6.91
C TYR A 54 -1.87 11.75 6.70
N ALA A 55 -1.97 11.29 5.45
CA ALA A 55 -2.47 9.96 5.14
C ALA A 55 -1.63 8.86 5.81
N LEU A 56 -0.30 8.95 5.69
CA LEU A 56 0.60 7.96 6.30
C LEU A 56 0.54 8.03 7.83
N ARG A 57 0.52 9.23 8.42
CA ARG A 57 0.36 9.40 9.88
C ARG A 57 -0.95 8.79 10.39
N ASP A 58 -2.07 9.12 9.77
CA ASP A 58 -3.40 8.69 10.23
C ASP A 58 -3.52 7.16 10.16
N LEU A 59 -3.02 6.59 9.07
CA LEU A 59 -2.94 5.15 8.88
C LEU A 59 -2.02 4.45 9.89
N LEU A 60 -0.82 4.97 10.14
CA LEU A 60 0.07 4.43 11.16
C LEU A 60 -0.60 4.49 12.53
N ASN A 61 -1.26 5.60 12.86
CA ASN A 61 -2.00 5.75 14.11
C ASN A 61 -3.14 4.73 14.24
N GLU A 62 -3.94 4.52 13.19
CA GLU A 62 -5.01 3.54 13.22
C GLU A 62 -4.46 2.11 13.35
N ALA A 63 -3.35 1.80 12.68
CA ALA A 63 -2.67 0.51 12.78
C ALA A 63 -2.06 0.28 14.18
N ILE A 64 -1.40 1.28 14.77
CA ILE A 64 -0.83 1.21 16.12
C ILE A 64 -1.92 0.95 17.15
N ASN A 65 -3.07 1.62 17.02
CA ASN A 65 -4.18 1.53 17.98
C ASN A 65 -5.05 0.27 17.82
N ASN A 66 -4.63 -0.71 17.02
CA ASN A 66 -5.35 -1.98 16.81
C ASN A 66 -6.77 -1.87 16.27
N ASN A 67 -7.15 -0.73 15.70
CA ASN A 67 -8.51 -0.52 15.20
C ASN A 67 -8.81 -1.34 13.93
N SER A 68 -7.82 -2.01 13.32
CA SER A 68 -7.96 -2.75 12.07
C SER A 68 -6.91 -3.86 11.92
N VAL A 69 -7.04 -4.96 12.66
CA VAL A 69 -6.18 -6.15 12.50
C VAL A 69 -6.68 -7.00 11.33
N PHE A 70 -5.77 -7.49 10.49
CA PHE A 70 -6.12 -8.39 9.40
C PHE A 70 -6.72 -9.70 9.94
N PRO A 71 -7.88 -10.15 9.44
CA PRO A 71 -8.57 -11.30 10.00
C PRO A 71 -7.77 -12.58 9.77
N TYR A 72 -7.48 -13.32 10.84
CA TYR A 72 -6.75 -14.60 10.77
C TYR A 72 -7.49 -15.69 9.98
N SER A 73 -8.80 -15.53 9.81
CA SER A 73 -9.66 -16.42 9.00
C SER A 73 -9.34 -16.33 7.51
N ILE A 74 -8.76 -15.20 7.08
CA ILE A 74 -8.43 -14.94 5.69
C ILE A 74 -7.05 -15.53 5.37
N LYS A 75 -7.04 -16.52 4.49
CA LYS A 75 -5.83 -17.23 4.04
C LYS A 75 -5.35 -16.81 2.66
N LYS A 76 -5.95 -15.79 2.06
CA LYS A 76 -5.60 -15.25 0.73
C LYS A 76 -4.72 -14.01 0.86
N ASN A 77 -3.86 -13.77 -0.13
CA ASN A 77 -3.08 -12.52 -0.20
C ASN A 77 -4.01 -11.32 -0.41
N ILE A 78 -3.66 -10.18 0.17
CA ILE A 78 -4.55 -9.00 0.18
C ILE A 78 -4.90 -8.53 -1.23
N GLY A 79 -3.94 -8.55 -2.16
CA GLY A 79 -4.26 -8.13 -3.52
C GLY A 79 -5.06 -9.17 -4.31
N ILE A 80 -5.08 -10.47 -3.95
CA ILE A 80 -6.07 -11.41 -4.51
C ILE A 80 -7.46 -10.97 -4.11
N ILE A 81 -7.64 -10.69 -2.82
CA ILE A 81 -8.92 -10.25 -2.28
C ILE A 81 -9.35 -8.95 -2.94
N TRP A 82 -8.44 -7.99 -3.09
CA TRP A 82 -8.69 -6.75 -3.83
C TRP A 82 -9.16 -7.03 -5.25
N ASN A 83 -8.43 -7.82 -6.03
CA ASN A 83 -8.80 -8.14 -7.41
C ASN A 83 -10.10 -8.97 -7.51
N GLU A 84 -10.52 -9.67 -6.46
CA GLU A 84 -11.81 -10.38 -6.38
C GLU A 84 -12.98 -9.45 -5.98
N ILE A 85 -12.76 -8.49 -5.06
CA ILE A 85 -13.80 -7.64 -4.45
C ILE A 85 -14.02 -6.30 -5.19
N VAL A 86 -13.01 -5.76 -5.86
CA VAL A 86 -13.03 -4.40 -6.47
C VAL A 86 -13.94 -4.28 -7.68
N GLN A 87 -14.66 -5.33 -8.07
CA GLN A 87 -15.83 -5.13 -8.92
C GLN A 87 -16.88 -4.20 -8.25
N GLU A 88 -16.81 -3.96 -6.93
CA GLU A 88 -17.87 -3.22 -6.20
C GLU A 88 -17.43 -2.10 -5.24
N VAL A 89 -16.13 -1.84 -4.98
CA VAL A 89 -15.72 -0.90 -3.90
C VAL A 89 -14.97 0.34 -4.40
N VAL A 90 -15.43 1.51 -3.98
CA VAL A 90 -14.74 2.81 -4.11
C VAL A 90 -14.28 3.29 -2.73
N SER A 91 -12.96 3.48 -2.60
CA SER A 91 -12.22 4.19 -1.52
C SER A 91 -11.85 3.44 -0.22
N GLY A 92 -10.53 3.37 0.04
CA GLY A 92 -9.82 3.51 1.33
C GLY A 92 -10.02 2.47 2.44
N LYS A 93 -11.12 1.73 2.43
CA LYS A 93 -11.43 0.67 3.39
C LYS A 93 -11.96 -0.53 2.63
N LEU A 94 -11.37 -1.68 2.89
CA LEU A 94 -11.88 -2.94 2.35
C LEU A 94 -12.86 -3.54 3.36
N GLN A 95 -14.07 -3.79 2.89
CA GLN A 95 -15.12 -4.47 3.63
C GLN A 95 -15.19 -5.91 3.12
N ILE A 96 -14.97 -6.88 4.02
CA ILE A 96 -15.12 -8.30 3.69
C ILE A 96 -16.29 -8.88 4.47
N GLU A 97 -17.25 -9.45 3.74
CA GLU A 97 -18.31 -10.26 4.33
C GLU A 97 -17.79 -11.67 4.59
N GLN A 98 -17.79 -12.10 5.85
CA GLN A 98 -17.48 -13.49 6.21
C GLN A 98 -18.70 -14.41 6.01
N GLU A 99 -18.50 -15.73 6.00
CA GLU A 99 -19.55 -16.77 5.81
C GLU A 99 -20.78 -16.64 6.75
N LEU A 100 -20.67 -15.84 7.81
CA LEU A 100 -21.72 -15.57 8.79
C LEU A 100 -22.41 -14.19 8.61
N GLY A 101 -22.12 -13.46 7.54
CA GLY A 101 -22.71 -12.13 7.25
C GLY A 101 -22.10 -10.98 8.06
N PHE A 102 -20.96 -11.19 8.72
CA PHE A 102 -20.23 -10.11 9.39
C PHE A 102 -19.36 -9.37 8.38
N ILE A 103 -19.54 -8.05 8.30
CA ILE A 103 -18.66 -7.15 7.54
C ILE A 103 -17.53 -6.73 8.48
N GLU A 104 -16.32 -7.17 8.20
CA GLU A 104 -15.13 -6.62 8.85
C GLU A 104 -14.55 -5.51 7.98
N GLU A 105 -14.46 -4.30 8.55
CA GLU A 105 -13.76 -3.19 7.93
C GLU A 105 -12.28 -3.24 8.33
N PHE A 106 -11.39 -3.15 7.36
CA PHE A 106 -9.99 -2.87 7.65
C PHE A 106 -9.46 -1.80 6.69
N ILE A 107 -8.58 -0.98 7.24
CA ILE A 107 -7.96 0.11 6.50
C ILE A 107 -6.99 -0.51 5.52
N LEU A 108 -7.18 -0.15 4.26
CA LEU A 108 -6.36 -0.57 3.16
C LEU A 108 -5.91 0.70 2.47
N TRP A 109 -4.67 1.09 2.71
CA TRP A 109 -4.09 2.15 1.90
C TRP A 109 -3.47 1.55 0.66
N GLU A 110 -4.14 1.82 -0.44
CA GLU A 110 -3.67 1.57 -1.78
C GLU A 110 -2.85 2.79 -2.23
N SER A 111 -1.62 2.53 -2.67
CA SER A 111 -0.86 3.49 -3.48
C SER A 111 -1.74 3.94 -4.65
N PRO A 112 -1.91 5.24 -4.98
CA PRO A 112 -2.75 5.66 -6.09
C PRO A 112 -2.30 5.01 -7.41
N GLY A 113 -2.92 3.88 -7.76
CA GLY A 113 -2.74 3.18 -9.03
C GLY A 113 -3.24 3.98 -10.23
N ASN A 114 -3.77 5.19 -9.97
CA ASN A 114 -4.46 6.03 -10.95
C ASN A 114 -3.51 6.96 -11.74
N ILE A 115 -2.20 6.97 -11.48
CA ILE A 115 -1.24 7.88 -12.17
C ILE A 115 -0.21 7.13 -13.03
N SER A 116 -0.20 5.80 -13.02
CA SER A 116 0.48 4.99 -14.05
C SER A 116 -0.10 3.59 -14.07
N PRO A 117 -0.07 2.89 -15.22
CA PRO A 117 -0.41 1.47 -15.35
C PRO A 117 0.66 0.61 -14.64
N ASN A 118 0.92 0.90 -13.38
CA ASN A 118 1.88 0.19 -12.58
C ASN A 118 1.26 -1.18 -12.31
N VAL A 119 1.96 -2.20 -12.77
CA VAL A 119 1.66 -3.63 -12.63
C VAL A 119 1.55 -4.05 -11.15
N THR A 120 1.74 -3.14 -10.20
CA THR A 120 1.85 -3.42 -8.78
C THR A 120 1.11 -2.40 -7.93
N THR A 121 0.44 -2.86 -6.89
CA THR A 121 -0.18 -2.05 -5.85
C THR A 121 0.52 -2.31 -4.51
N THR A 122 0.73 -1.25 -3.74
CA THR A 122 1.20 -1.38 -2.36
C THR A 122 0.04 -1.28 -1.38
N TRP A 123 0.09 -2.13 -0.36
CA TRP A 123 -0.86 -2.27 0.73
C TRP A 123 -0.18 -1.99 2.05
N LEU A 124 -0.92 -1.39 2.98
CA LEU A 124 -0.55 -1.34 4.38
C LEU A 124 -1.71 -1.81 5.26
N TYR A 125 -1.42 -2.75 6.16
CA TYR A 125 -2.38 -3.29 7.12
C TYR A 125 -1.68 -3.75 8.41
N ASN A 126 -2.43 -3.95 9.49
CA ASN A 126 -1.90 -4.44 10.77
C ASN A 126 -2.08 -5.96 10.85
N ASP A 127 -1.03 -6.69 11.21
CA ASP A 127 -1.07 -8.11 11.57
C ASP A 127 -0.47 -8.28 12.97
N LYS A 128 -1.36 -8.47 13.95
CA LYS A 128 -1.03 -8.61 15.38
C LYS A 128 -0.22 -7.44 15.92
N ASP A 129 1.10 -7.58 16.03
CA ASP A 129 2.05 -6.60 16.60
C ASP A 129 2.86 -5.87 15.53
N ASN A 130 2.62 -6.20 14.26
CA ASN A 130 3.34 -5.67 13.11
C ASN A 130 2.43 -4.89 12.18
N ILE A 131 2.97 -3.81 11.62
CA ILE A 131 2.42 -3.16 10.43
C ILE A 131 3.06 -3.80 9.22
N ILE A 132 2.25 -4.34 8.32
CA ILE A 132 2.71 -5.00 7.12
C ILE A 132 2.66 -4.02 5.95
N PHE A 133 3.78 -3.88 5.24
CA PHE A 133 3.81 -3.35 3.88
C PHE A 133 3.84 -4.52 2.91
N GLU A 134 2.86 -4.62 2.03
CA GLU A 134 2.81 -5.67 1.02
C GLU A 134 2.72 -5.05 -0.35
N VAL A 135 3.60 -5.41 -1.27
CA VAL A 135 3.49 -5.01 -2.68
C VAL A 135 3.08 -6.23 -3.46
N THR A 136 2.01 -6.10 -4.24
CA THR A 136 1.49 -7.20 -5.02
C THR A 136 1.23 -6.79 -6.46
N PRO A 137 1.13 -7.74 -7.40
CA PRO A 137 0.69 -7.44 -8.74
C PRO A 137 -0.75 -6.92 -8.73
N ASN A 138 -1.03 -5.89 -9.52
CA ASN A 138 -2.37 -5.38 -9.75
C ASN A 138 -2.92 -5.91 -11.07
N TYR A 139 -4.15 -6.45 -11.07
CA TYR A 139 -4.81 -6.81 -12.31
C TYR A 139 -5.52 -5.57 -12.84
N ASP A 140 -4.99 -5.00 -13.92
CA ASP A 140 -5.60 -3.83 -14.52
C ASP A 140 -6.89 -4.22 -15.26
N HIS A 141 -8.03 -4.07 -14.57
CA HIS A 141 -9.36 -4.28 -15.14
C HIS A 141 -9.71 -3.24 -16.24
N TYR A 142 -9.01 -2.11 -16.30
CA TYR A 142 -9.28 -0.95 -17.15
C TYR A 142 -8.32 -0.82 -18.36
N MET A 143 -7.29 -1.67 -18.47
CA MET A 143 -6.43 -1.87 -19.66
C MET A 143 -7.19 -2.53 -20.83
N ILE A 144 -8.37 -1.99 -21.14
CA ILE A 144 -9.20 -2.28 -22.31
C ILE A 144 -8.54 -1.75 -23.60
N ARG A 145 -7.40 -1.05 -23.51
CA ARG A 145 -6.79 -0.31 -24.65
C ARG A 145 -5.41 -0.78 -25.14
N GLN A 146 -4.81 -1.83 -24.61
CA GLN A 146 -3.58 -2.39 -25.19
C GLN A 146 -3.69 -3.91 -25.41
N GLU A 147 -3.11 -4.39 -26.51
CA GLU A 147 -3.39 -5.67 -27.20
C GLU A 147 -2.94 -6.94 -26.44
N ILE A 148 -2.71 -6.86 -25.13
CA ILE A 148 -2.31 -7.99 -24.29
C ILE A 148 -3.34 -8.16 -23.18
N LYS A 149 -4.44 -8.84 -23.48
CA LYS A 149 -5.33 -9.39 -22.45
C LYS A 149 -4.64 -10.59 -21.82
N MET A 150 -3.98 -10.39 -20.68
CA MET A 150 -3.73 -11.50 -19.77
C MET A 150 -5.09 -11.98 -19.25
N ASP A 151 -5.34 -13.28 -19.33
CA ASP A 151 -6.55 -13.87 -18.76
C ASP A 151 -6.49 -13.82 -17.23
N TYR A 152 -7.60 -13.42 -16.58
CA TYR A 152 -7.66 -13.31 -15.11
C TYR A 152 -7.38 -14.65 -14.41
N GLY A 153 -7.87 -15.77 -14.97
CA GLY A 153 -7.57 -17.10 -14.45
C GLY A 153 -6.07 -17.40 -14.47
N LYS A 154 -5.39 -17.07 -15.58
CA LYS A 154 -3.92 -17.20 -15.66
C LYS A 154 -3.17 -16.24 -14.73
N PHE A 155 -3.69 -15.04 -14.54
CA PHE A 155 -3.12 -14.07 -13.60
C PHE A 155 -3.18 -14.61 -12.16
N ILE A 156 -4.34 -15.13 -11.75
CA ILE A 156 -4.52 -15.62 -10.38
C ILE A 156 -3.76 -16.91 -10.10
N GLU A 157 -3.64 -17.81 -11.09
CA GLU A 157 -2.85 -19.04 -10.98
C GLU A 157 -1.38 -18.79 -10.64
N ASN A 158 -0.82 -17.67 -11.12
CA ASN A 158 0.58 -17.31 -10.93
C ASN A 158 0.75 -16.17 -9.90
N TYR A 159 -0.31 -15.83 -9.17
CA TYR A 159 -0.30 -14.71 -8.26
C TYR A 159 0.59 -14.98 -7.05
N ALA A 160 1.54 -14.08 -6.80
CA ALA A 160 2.33 -14.04 -5.59
C ALA A 160 2.60 -12.60 -5.20
N SER A 161 2.61 -12.33 -3.88
CA SER A 161 3.09 -11.05 -3.36
C SER A 161 4.55 -10.86 -3.75
N ILE A 162 4.90 -9.68 -4.25
CA ILE A 162 6.25 -9.36 -4.72
C ILE A 162 7.15 -9.13 -3.52
N ILE A 163 6.67 -8.33 -2.56
CA ILE A 163 7.32 -8.16 -1.27
C ILE A 163 6.29 -8.14 -0.15
N LYS A 164 6.71 -8.61 1.02
CA LYS A 164 6.00 -8.46 2.28
C LYS A 164 7.02 -8.09 3.35
N VAL A 165 6.90 -6.88 3.87
CA VAL A 165 7.82 -6.31 4.87
C VAL A 165 7.05 -6.08 6.14
N GLU A 166 7.57 -6.58 7.25
CA GLU A 166 6.97 -6.39 8.57
C GLU A 166 7.70 -5.25 9.29
N MET A 167 6.95 -4.25 9.73
CA MET A 167 7.40 -3.16 10.59
C MET A 167 6.82 -3.35 11.98
N PRO A 168 7.65 -3.61 13.00
CA PRO A 168 7.21 -3.64 14.39
C PRO A 168 6.52 -2.32 14.80
N LYS A 169 5.45 -2.39 15.59
CA LYS A 169 4.70 -1.19 16.02
C LYS A 169 5.51 -0.19 16.82
N ASP A 170 6.47 -0.64 17.62
CA ASP A 170 7.37 0.24 18.35
C ASP A 170 8.23 1.10 17.41
N ILE A 171 8.57 0.60 16.22
CA ILE A 171 9.19 1.38 15.15
C ILE A 171 8.18 2.33 14.50
N ALA A 172 6.95 1.88 14.28
CA ALA A 172 5.87 2.72 13.74
C ALA A 172 5.57 3.95 14.60
N ILE A 173 5.66 3.82 15.92
CA ILE A 173 5.43 4.91 16.90
C ILE A 173 6.49 6.02 16.79
N LEU A 174 7.66 5.75 16.21
CA LEU A 174 8.73 6.75 16.07
C LEU A 174 8.46 7.77 14.96
N TRP A 175 7.44 7.56 14.15
CA TRP A 175 6.97 8.46 13.11
C TRP A 175 6.01 9.53 13.63
#